data_AF-A0A286GSL0-F1
#
_entry.id   AF-A0A286GSL0-F1
#
_cell.length_a   1.000
_cell.length_b   1.000
_cell.length_c   1.000
_cell.angle_alpha   90.00
_cell.angle_beta   90.00
_cell.angle_gamma   90.00
#
_symmetry.space_group_name_H-M   'P 1'
#
loop_
_entity.id
_entity.type
_entity.pdbx_description
1 polymer ?
#
loop_
_entity_poly.entity_id
_entity_poly.type
_entity_poly.pdbx_seq_one_letter_code
_entity_poly.pdbx_strand_id
1 'polypeptide(L)'
;MTVTPFPGADTAPGPVFDIEVILAGIDTMAVQKPVAAQIVSVANSDDTDAKTLARILSSDIALAGRVMKLANSAYFGMRGRVTSLQFAVTVVGFTTVRTMATVALTNMNDESKLPENFWDVTTSLALGSSALAPRFGERPPDALCLGLLAQLGAALLHHNDPEGYAEIVSANPGFRARRAAETRRYGINSLRLTAVALEQWGFPAVLTTPLKEIDDYQTPDGALLRAAFEVAARLTIEDYEAVPITRLTVGRLREDDLVPILDLVRSEAADLKRAMLGQPADDPDANPEDWVF
;
A
#
# COMPACT_ATOMS: atom_id res chain seq x y z
N MET A 1 46.01 32.68 -17.38
CA MET A 1 45.48 32.14 -16.11
C MET A 1 44.68 30.90 -16.46
N THR A 2 45.30 29.74 -16.33
CA THR A 2 44.68 28.42 -16.52
C THR A 2 44.10 27.99 -15.18
N VAL A 3 42.78 27.89 -15.10
CA VAL A 3 42.08 27.34 -13.93
C VAL A 3 41.97 25.83 -14.14
N THR A 4 42.69 25.08 -13.31
CA THR A 4 42.58 23.62 -13.18
C THR A 4 41.20 23.26 -12.64
N PRO A 5 40.49 22.24 -13.16
CA PRO A 5 39.27 21.74 -12.55
C PRO A 5 39.60 21.02 -11.24
N PHE A 6 38.75 21.19 -10.23
CA PHE A 6 38.78 20.43 -8.98
C PHE A 6 38.64 18.92 -9.23
N PRO A 7 39.52 18.06 -8.72
CA PRO A 7 39.29 16.63 -8.66
C PRO A 7 38.54 16.30 -7.36
N GLY A 8 37.31 15.78 -7.45
CA GLY A 8 36.60 15.34 -6.25
C GLY A 8 35.09 15.20 -6.43
N ALA A 9 34.68 14.15 -7.14
CA ALA A 9 33.51 13.33 -6.84
C ALA A 9 33.44 12.26 -7.93
N ASP A 10 34.28 11.24 -7.79
CA ASP A 10 34.09 9.97 -8.51
C ASP A 10 32.87 9.28 -7.88
N THR A 11 31.68 9.84 -8.13
CA THR A 11 30.44 9.13 -7.85
C THR A 11 30.31 8.13 -8.99
N ALA A 12 30.58 6.86 -8.70
CA ALA A 12 30.15 5.77 -9.56
C ALA A 12 28.72 6.08 -10.07
N PRO A 13 28.42 5.91 -11.37
CA PRO A 13 27.07 6.11 -11.85
C PRO A 13 26.14 5.30 -10.94
N GLY A 14 25.20 5.99 -10.30
CA GLY A 14 24.19 5.33 -9.48
C GLY A 14 23.51 4.22 -10.30
N PRO A 15 22.92 3.20 -9.64
CA PRO A 15 22.30 2.10 -10.37
C PRO A 15 21.29 2.67 -11.37
N VAL A 16 21.31 2.19 -12.62
CA VAL A 16 20.31 2.58 -13.61
C VAL A 16 19.02 1.85 -13.27
N PHE A 17 18.02 2.59 -12.78
CA PHE A 17 16.72 2.04 -12.43
C PHE A 17 15.81 2.01 -13.66
N ASP A 18 15.75 0.86 -14.32
CA ASP A 18 14.79 0.61 -15.40
C ASP A 18 13.40 0.35 -14.81
N ILE A 19 12.46 1.24 -15.11
CA ILE A 19 11.09 1.16 -14.60
C ILE A 19 10.43 -0.16 -14.99
N GLU A 20 10.64 -0.66 -16.23
CA GLU A 20 9.98 -1.89 -16.68
C GLU A 20 10.46 -3.10 -15.87
N VAL A 21 11.77 -3.16 -15.58
CA VAL A 21 12.37 -4.22 -14.76
C VAL A 21 11.83 -4.17 -13.32
N ILE A 22 11.73 -2.97 -12.74
CA ILE A 22 11.19 -2.81 -11.38
C ILE A 22 9.73 -3.24 -11.31
N LEU A 23 8.92 -2.87 -12.31
CA LEU A 23 7.50 -3.22 -12.34
C LEU A 23 7.26 -4.72 -12.55
N ALA A 24 8.15 -5.41 -13.25
CA ALA A 24 8.13 -6.87 -13.35
C ALA A 24 8.34 -7.55 -11.98
N GLY A 25 9.00 -6.87 -11.04
CA GLY A 25 9.26 -7.35 -9.68
C GLY A 25 8.00 -7.74 -8.90
N ILE A 26 6.82 -7.20 -9.23
CA ILE A 26 5.57 -7.60 -8.55
C ILE A 26 5.30 -9.11 -8.67
N ASP A 27 5.66 -9.72 -9.79
CA ASP A 27 5.40 -11.15 -10.04
C ASP A 27 6.41 -12.05 -9.30
N THR A 28 7.53 -11.49 -8.83
CA THR A 28 8.59 -12.20 -8.08
C THR A 28 8.61 -11.91 -6.58
N MET A 29 7.92 -10.86 -6.12
CA MET A 29 7.77 -10.57 -4.68
C MET A 29 7.21 -11.77 -3.92
N ALA A 30 7.75 -12.07 -2.74
CA ALA A 30 7.18 -13.11 -1.91
C ALA A 30 5.83 -12.66 -1.34
N VAL A 31 4.90 -13.60 -1.23
CA VAL A 31 3.62 -13.40 -0.57
C VAL A 31 3.73 -13.98 0.84
N GLN A 32 3.09 -13.34 1.81
CA GLN A 32 3.01 -13.84 3.17
C GLN A 32 2.30 -15.20 3.20
N LYS A 33 3.06 -16.24 3.59
CA LYS A 33 2.55 -17.61 3.70
C LYS A 33 1.28 -17.70 4.57
N PRO A 34 1.17 -17.01 5.74
CA PRO A 34 -0.07 -17.02 6.53
C PRO A 34 -1.29 -16.49 5.76
N VAL A 35 -1.13 -15.37 5.04
CA VAL A 35 -2.21 -14.77 4.24
C VAL A 35 -2.63 -15.70 3.11
N ALA A 36 -1.67 -16.27 2.39
CA ALA A 36 -1.94 -17.23 1.32
C ALA A 36 -2.63 -18.50 1.84
N ALA A 37 -2.20 -19.04 2.98
CA ALA A 37 -2.83 -20.19 3.62
C ALA A 37 -4.26 -19.90 4.07
N GLN A 38 -4.50 -18.72 4.64
CA GLN A 38 -5.85 -18.28 5.04
C GLN A 38 -6.77 -18.15 3.83
N ILE A 39 -6.29 -17.57 2.71
CA ILE A 39 -7.05 -17.51 1.45
C ILE A 39 -7.41 -18.91 0.96
N VAL A 40 -6.44 -19.83 0.96
CA VAL A 40 -6.67 -21.22 0.52
C VAL A 40 -7.72 -21.93 1.37
N SER A 41 -7.68 -21.71 2.70
CA SER A 41 -8.64 -22.28 3.64
C SER A 41 -10.06 -21.71 3.43
N VAL A 42 -10.18 -20.39 3.36
CA VAL A 42 -11.46 -19.70 3.35
C VAL A 42 -12.13 -19.79 1.96
N ALA A 43 -11.38 -19.78 0.86
CA ALA A 43 -11.95 -19.85 -0.49
C ALA A 43 -12.64 -21.19 -0.84
N ASN A 44 -12.57 -22.21 0.04
CA ASN A 44 -13.30 -23.47 -0.09
C ASN A 44 -14.60 -23.51 0.73
N SER A 45 -14.83 -22.52 1.60
CA SER A 45 -16.05 -22.46 2.41
C SER A 45 -17.19 -21.85 1.60
N ASP A 46 -18.33 -22.55 1.57
CA ASP A 46 -19.57 -22.10 0.91
C ASP A 46 -20.12 -20.80 1.49
N ASP A 47 -19.70 -20.42 2.71
CA ASP A 47 -20.13 -19.21 3.41
C ASP A 47 -19.23 -17.98 3.15
N THR A 48 -18.21 -18.11 2.30
CA THR A 48 -17.29 -16.99 2.05
C THR A 48 -17.83 -16.02 1.01
N ASP A 49 -17.88 -14.75 1.37
CA ASP A 49 -18.21 -13.67 0.45
C ASP A 49 -16.96 -12.92 -0.09
N ALA A 50 -17.15 -12.15 -1.16
CA ALA A 50 -16.05 -11.43 -1.82
C ALA A 50 -15.41 -10.38 -0.90
N LYS A 51 -16.19 -9.87 0.06
CA LYS A 51 -15.74 -8.89 1.06
C LYS A 51 -14.74 -9.53 2.03
N THR A 52 -15.02 -10.74 2.50
CA THR A 52 -14.15 -11.51 3.39
C THR A 52 -12.82 -11.81 2.70
N LEU A 53 -12.87 -12.27 1.45
CA LEU A 53 -11.65 -12.58 0.71
C LEU A 53 -10.83 -11.32 0.39
N ALA A 54 -11.49 -10.21 0.05
CA ALA A 54 -10.83 -8.92 -0.14
C ALA A 54 -10.13 -8.41 1.12
N ARG A 55 -10.72 -8.61 2.30
CA ARG A 55 -10.11 -8.25 3.58
C ARG A 55 -8.83 -9.05 3.83
N ILE A 56 -8.85 -10.36 3.60
CA ILE A 56 -7.64 -11.19 3.74
C ILE A 56 -6.59 -10.80 2.69
N LEU A 57 -6.99 -10.55 1.44
CA LEU A 57 -6.09 -10.08 0.40
C LEU A 57 -5.41 -8.75 0.75
N SER A 58 -6.10 -7.82 1.42
CA SER A 58 -5.51 -6.54 1.80
C SER A 58 -4.33 -6.63 2.78
N SER A 59 -4.14 -7.80 3.41
CA SER A 59 -3.01 -8.11 4.28
C SER A 59 -1.73 -8.52 3.52
N ASP A 60 -1.77 -8.62 2.19
CA ASP A 60 -0.58 -8.89 1.36
C ASP A 60 -0.57 -8.05 0.07
N ILE A 61 0.40 -7.15 -0.06
CA ILE A 61 0.43 -6.16 -1.15
C ILE A 61 0.79 -6.80 -2.49
N ALA A 62 1.63 -7.85 -2.47
CA ALA A 62 2.04 -8.56 -3.67
C ALA A 62 0.84 -9.31 -4.26
N LEU A 63 0.13 -10.08 -3.43
CA LEU A 63 -1.05 -10.84 -3.86
C LEU A 63 -2.22 -9.92 -4.22
N ALA A 64 -2.49 -8.89 -3.42
CA ALA A 64 -3.50 -7.87 -3.75
C ALA A 64 -3.20 -7.20 -5.10
N GLY A 65 -1.96 -6.78 -5.33
CA GLY A 65 -1.53 -6.17 -6.58
C GLY A 65 -1.67 -7.12 -7.78
N ARG A 66 -1.27 -8.39 -7.63
CA ARG A 66 -1.44 -9.42 -8.68
C ARG A 66 -2.90 -9.68 -9.02
N VAL A 67 -3.78 -9.79 -8.01
CA VAL A 67 -5.22 -10.00 -8.23
C VAL A 67 -5.83 -8.79 -8.95
N MET A 68 -5.48 -7.58 -8.54
CA MET A 68 -5.98 -6.35 -9.20
C MET A 68 -5.43 -6.19 -10.63
N LYS A 69 -4.14 -6.51 -10.86
CA LYS A 69 -3.51 -6.55 -12.20
C LYS A 69 -4.22 -7.55 -13.11
N LEU A 70 -4.56 -8.72 -12.59
CA LEU A 70 -5.31 -9.73 -13.34
C LEU A 70 -6.75 -9.27 -13.65
N ALA A 71 -7.45 -8.68 -12.68
CA ALA A 71 -8.82 -8.19 -12.85
C ALA A 71 -8.94 -7.07 -13.90
N ASN A 72 -7.95 -6.18 -14.00
CA ASN A 72 -7.89 -5.11 -15.01
C ASN A 72 -7.25 -5.55 -16.35
N SER A 73 -6.84 -6.81 -16.48
CA SER A 73 -6.29 -7.34 -17.72
C SER A 73 -7.33 -7.40 -18.85
N ALA A 74 -6.86 -7.43 -20.09
CA ALA A 74 -7.74 -7.55 -21.26
C ALA A 74 -8.59 -8.83 -21.25
N TYR A 75 -8.14 -9.88 -20.55
CA TYR A 75 -8.82 -11.17 -20.48
C TYR A 75 -10.25 -11.08 -19.95
N PHE A 76 -10.50 -10.23 -18.94
CA PHE A 76 -11.83 -10.08 -18.34
C PHE A 76 -12.68 -8.97 -18.99
N GLY A 77 -12.14 -8.22 -19.96
CA GLY A 77 -12.85 -7.10 -20.59
C GLY A 77 -13.20 -5.94 -19.63
N MET A 78 -12.62 -5.92 -18.43
CA MET A 78 -12.89 -4.94 -17.37
C MET A 78 -11.80 -3.86 -17.23
N ARG A 79 -10.94 -3.71 -18.24
CA ARG A 79 -9.88 -2.70 -18.26
C ARG A 79 -10.46 -1.31 -17.97
N GLY A 80 -9.90 -0.64 -16.98
CA GLY A 80 -10.31 0.69 -16.55
C GLY A 80 -11.59 0.73 -15.71
N ARG A 81 -12.04 -0.41 -15.15
CA ARG A 81 -13.28 -0.47 -14.37
C ARG A 81 -13.09 -1.01 -12.95
N VAL A 82 -12.06 -1.82 -12.70
CA VAL A 82 -11.89 -2.46 -11.40
C VAL A 82 -11.10 -1.55 -10.45
N THR A 83 -11.79 -1.01 -9.45
CA THR A 83 -11.28 0.00 -8.51
C THR A 83 -11.08 -0.50 -7.07
N SER A 84 -11.57 -1.69 -6.74
CA SER A 84 -11.50 -2.24 -5.38
C SER A 84 -11.18 -3.73 -5.38
N LEU A 85 -10.55 -4.21 -4.31
CA LEU A 85 -10.23 -5.63 -4.13
C LEU A 85 -11.49 -6.50 -4.12
N GLN A 86 -12.57 -6.05 -3.50
CA GLN A 86 -13.85 -6.78 -3.50
C GLN A 86 -14.36 -6.98 -4.93
N PHE A 87 -14.35 -5.92 -5.75
CA PHE A 87 -14.79 -6.04 -7.14
C PHE A 87 -13.82 -6.91 -7.95
N ALA A 88 -12.51 -6.82 -7.71
CA ALA A 88 -11.53 -7.69 -8.33
C ALA A 88 -11.78 -9.16 -8.02
N VAL A 89 -12.07 -9.51 -6.76
CA VAL A 89 -12.46 -10.87 -6.36
C VAL A 89 -13.71 -11.34 -7.11
N THR A 90 -14.72 -10.47 -7.25
CA THR A 90 -15.94 -10.79 -8.01
C THR A 90 -15.66 -11.03 -9.49
N VAL A 91 -14.78 -10.24 -10.11
CA VAL A 91 -14.43 -10.37 -11.54
C VAL A 91 -13.55 -11.59 -11.80
N VAL A 92 -12.53 -11.79 -10.98
CA VAL A 92 -11.51 -12.84 -11.14
C VAL A 92 -12.04 -14.21 -10.68
N GLY A 93 -12.93 -14.22 -9.69
CA GLY A 93 -13.51 -15.41 -9.09
C GLY A 93 -12.65 -16.02 -7.99
N PHE A 94 -13.33 -16.66 -7.04
CA PHE A 94 -12.72 -17.23 -5.83
C PHE A 94 -11.73 -18.34 -6.16
N THR A 95 -12.08 -19.20 -7.13
CA THR A 95 -11.21 -20.28 -7.60
C THR A 95 -9.87 -19.76 -8.08
N THR A 96 -9.87 -18.68 -8.88
CA THR A 96 -8.65 -18.09 -9.42
C THR A 96 -7.80 -17.46 -8.32
N VAL A 97 -8.41 -16.70 -7.41
CA VAL A 97 -7.73 -16.10 -6.26
C VAL A 97 -7.09 -17.19 -5.39
N ARG A 98 -7.81 -18.29 -5.14
CA ARG A 98 -7.30 -19.46 -4.43
C ARG A 98 -6.10 -20.07 -5.15
N THR A 99 -6.19 -20.30 -6.46
CA THR A 99 -5.08 -20.83 -7.26
C THR A 99 -3.85 -19.94 -7.15
N MET A 100 -4.00 -18.62 -7.24
CA MET A 100 -2.89 -17.67 -7.07
C MET A 100 -2.25 -17.77 -5.67
N ALA A 101 -3.07 -17.89 -4.62
CA ALA A 101 -2.58 -18.09 -3.26
C ALA A 101 -1.88 -19.45 -3.08
N THR A 102 -2.40 -20.52 -3.68
CA THR A 102 -1.76 -21.85 -3.66
C THR A 102 -0.39 -21.82 -4.34
N VAL A 103 -0.27 -21.18 -5.52
CA VAL A 103 1.01 -21.01 -6.20
C VAL A 103 1.98 -20.21 -5.33
N ALA A 104 1.50 -19.15 -4.67
CA ALA A 104 2.29 -18.35 -3.75
C ALA A 104 2.86 -19.16 -2.57
N LEU A 105 2.13 -20.16 -2.06
CA LEU A 105 2.62 -21.07 -1.01
C LEU A 105 3.75 -22.00 -1.49
N THR A 106 3.79 -22.32 -2.79
CA THR A 106 4.82 -23.20 -3.36
C THR A 106 6.14 -22.49 -3.68
N ASN A 107 6.13 -21.15 -3.70
CA ASN A 107 7.33 -20.38 -3.96
C ASN A 107 8.29 -20.48 -2.76
N MET A 108 9.50 -20.98 -3.01
CA MET A 108 10.56 -21.13 -1.99
C MET A 108 11.28 -19.81 -1.65
N ASN A 109 10.85 -18.67 -2.21
CA ASN A 109 11.39 -17.36 -1.84
C ASN A 109 10.95 -17.06 -0.40
N ASP A 110 11.89 -17.14 0.52
CA ASP A 110 11.54 -17.28 1.93
C ASP A 110 11.06 -16.00 2.60
N GLU A 111 11.30 -14.82 2.04
CA GLU A 111 10.74 -13.58 2.60
C GLU A 111 10.80 -12.43 1.60
N SER A 112 9.67 -11.74 1.45
CA SER A 112 9.64 -10.41 0.85
C SER A 112 10.19 -9.48 1.91
N LYS A 113 11.44 -9.03 1.76
CA LYS A 113 11.95 -7.92 2.56
C LYS A 113 11.11 -6.70 2.20
N LEU A 114 10.22 -6.31 3.10
CA LEU A 114 9.52 -5.04 3.03
C LEU A 114 10.25 -4.05 3.94
N PRO A 115 10.12 -2.74 3.70
CA PRO A 115 10.65 -1.74 4.62
C PRO A 115 10.15 -1.97 6.05
N GLU A 116 10.94 -1.55 7.04
CA GLU A 116 10.48 -1.51 8.43
C GLU A 116 9.19 -0.68 8.54
N ASN A 117 8.29 -1.10 9.43
CA ASN A 117 6.97 -0.50 9.65
C ASN A 117 6.06 -0.43 8.41
N PHE A 118 6.39 -1.13 7.32
CA PHE A 118 5.64 -1.08 6.07
C PHE A 118 4.15 -1.39 6.26
N TRP A 119 3.84 -2.42 7.05
CA TRP A 119 2.45 -2.81 7.28
C TRP A 119 1.68 -1.86 8.18
N ASP A 120 2.32 -1.28 9.19
CA ASP A 120 1.68 -0.28 10.04
C ASP A 120 1.34 0.98 9.23
N VAL A 121 2.26 1.42 8.35
CA VAL A 121 2.02 2.53 7.40
C VAL A 121 0.94 2.18 6.38
N THR A 122 1.06 1.04 5.71
CA THR A 122 0.14 0.62 4.64
C THR A 122 -1.28 0.45 5.15
N THR A 123 -1.44 -0.17 6.33
CA THR A 123 -2.74 -0.35 6.98
C THR A 123 -3.33 0.99 7.37
N SER A 124 -2.55 1.87 8.02
CA SER A 124 -3.00 3.20 8.40
C SER A 124 -3.43 4.03 7.18
N LEU A 125 -2.69 3.90 6.07
CA LEU A 125 -3.00 4.60 4.82
C LEU A 125 -4.28 4.06 4.16
N ALA A 126 -4.47 2.76 4.10
CA ALA A 126 -5.66 2.12 3.54
C ALA A 126 -6.92 2.48 4.36
N LEU A 127 -6.86 2.32 5.68
CA LEU A 127 -7.96 2.63 6.59
C LEU A 127 -8.26 4.13 6.63
N GLY A 128 -7.22 4.97 6.72
CA GLY A 128 -7.35 6.41 6.67
C GLY A 128 -7.99 6.89 5.36
N SER A 129 -7.56 6.34 4.22
CA SER A 129 -8.16 6.65 2.92
C SER A 129 -9.64 6.26 2.87
N SER A 130 -9.98 5.06 3.36
CA SER A 130 -11.36 4.57 3.43
C SER A 130 -12.26 5.47 4.29
N ALA A 131 -11.78 5.80 5.50
CA ALA A 131 -12.52 6.61 6.47
C ALA A 131 -12.71 8.06 6.01
N LEU A 132 -11.73 8.61 5.28
CA LEU A 132 -11.79 9.95 4.72
C LEU A 132 -12.65 10.04 3.45
N ALA A 133 -12.82 8.94 2.70
CA ALA A 133 -13.48 8.92 1.40
C ALA A 133 -14.83 9.66 1.34
N PRO A 134 -15.77 9.49 2.32
CA PRO A 134 -17.05 10.19 2.29
C PRO A 134 -16.91 11.72 2.33
N ARG A 135 -15.86 12.26 2.97
CA ARG A 135 -15.58 13.70 3.04
C ARG A 135 -15.11 14.27 1.69
N PHE A 136 -14.66 13.42 0.78
CA PHE A 136 -14.21 13.81 -0.56
C PHE A 136 -15.20 13.43 -1.67
N GLY A 137 -16.33 12.78 -1.32
CA GLY A 137 -17.30 12.25 -2.28
C GLY A 137 -16.85 10.96 -2.96
N GLU A 138 -15.86 10.28 -2.40
CA GLU A 138 -15.30 9.04 -2.92
C GLU A 138 -15.91 7.80 -2.24
N ARG A 139 -15.84 6.65 -2.91
CA ARG A 139 -16.32 5.38 -2.35
C ARG A 139 -15.26 4.79 -1.40
N PRO A 140 -15.60 4.46 -0.14
CA PRO A 140 -14.63 3.88 0.81
C PRO A 140 -13.87 2.65 0.29
N PRO A 141 -14.50 1.67 -0.41
CA PRO A 141 -13.77 0.51 -0.95
C PRO A 141 -12.71 0.86 -1.99
N ASP A 142 -12.93 1.91 -2.79
CA ASP A 142 -11.97 2.36 -3.79
C ASP A 142 -10.81 3.10 -3.13
N ALA A 143 -11.12 3.98 -2.16
CA ALA A 143 -10.12 4.72 -1.41
C ALA A 143 -9.26 3.79 -0.54
N LEU A 144 -9.85 2.75 0.05
CA LEU A 144 -9.12 1.70 0.76
C LEU A 144 -8.11 1.00 -0.16
N CYS A 145 -8.56 0.63 -1.36
CA CYS A 145 -7.71 0.00 -2.36
C CYS A 145 -6.59 0.92 -2.82
N LEU A 146 -6.88 2.21 -3.06
CA LEU A 146 -5.88 3.22 -3.38
C LEU A 146 -4.84 3.36 -2.27
N GLY A 147 -5.27 3.47 -1.00
CA GLY A 147 -4.37 3.61 0.14
C GLY A 147 -3.46 2.39 0.32
N LEU A 148 -3.98 1.18 0.11
CA LEU A 148 -3.19 -0.05 0.09
C LEU A 148 -2.16 -0.04 -1.05
N LEU A 149 -2.60 0.23 -2.29
CA LEU A 149 -1.75 0.18 -3.47
C LEU A 149 -0.74 1.33 -3.51
N ALA A 150 -0.98 2.45 -2.84
CA ALA A 150 -0.06 3.59 -2.79
C ALA A 150 1.34 3.20 -2.26
N GLN A 151 1.46 2.16 -1.43
CA GLN A 151 2.75 1.65 -0.94
C GLN A 151 3.42 0.63 -1.87
N LEU A 152 2.82 0.29 -3.01
CA LEU A 152 3.35 -0.71 -3.93
C LEU A 152 4.72 -0.31 -4.49
N GLY A 153 4.87 0.95 -4.92
CA GLY A 153 6.15 1.43 -5.44
C GLY A 153 7.25 1.45 -4.38
N ALA A 154 6.91 1.70 -3.11
CA ALA A 154 7.86 1.59 -2.00
C ALA A 154 8.34 0.13 -1.82
N ALA A 155 7.40 -0.82 -1.90
CA ALA A 155 7.72 -2.24 -1.84
C ALA A 155 8.59 -2.68 -3.04
N LEU A 156 8.30 -2.20 -4.25
CA LEU A 156 9.07 -2.51 -5.46
C LEU A 156 10.49 -1.90 -5.43
N LEU A 157 10.62 -0.64 -4.99
CA LEU A 157 11.94 -0.01 -4.83
C LEU A 157 12.79 -0.75 -3.80
N HIS A 158 12.21 -1.09 -2.65
CA HIS A 158 12.92 -1.87 -1.63
C HIS A 158 13.25 -3.29 -2.12
N HIS A 159 12.37 -3.94 -2.88
CA HIS A 159 12.63 -5.27 -3.44
C HIS A 159 13.85 -5.26 -4.37
N ASN A 160 14.04 -4.18 -5.15
CA ASN A 160 15.12 -4.06 -6.12
C ASN A 160 16.42 -3.43 -5.55
N ASP A 161 16.32 -2.60 -4.50
CA ASP A 161 17.45 -1.97 -3.81
C ASP A 161 17.21 -1.93 -2.27
N PRO A 162 17.29 -3.08 -1.57
CA PRO A 162 16.91 -3.17 -0.16
C PRO A 162 17.74 -2.25 0.76
N GLU A 163 19.06 -2.23 0.55
CA GLU A 163 20.00 -1.45 1.36
C GLU A 163 19.81 0.06 1.12
N GLY A 164 19.80 0.49 -0.15
CA GLY A 164 19.63 1.90 -0.49
C GLY A 164 18.26 2.46 -0.11
N TYR A 165 17.21 1.65 -0.22
CA TYR A 165 15.88 2.07 0.21
C TYR A 165 15.80 2.16 1.74
N ALA A 166 16.41 1.23 2.47
CA ALA A 166 16.48 1.28 3.94
C ALA A 166 17.22 2.53 4.43
N GLU A 167 18.33 2.92 3.79
CA GLU A 167 19.04 4.17 4.07
C GLU A 167 18.14 5.40 3.87
N ILE A 168 17.38 5.45 2.76
CA ILE A 168 16.44 6.54 2.49
C ILE A 168 15.37 6.62 3.58
N VAL A 169 14.78 5.49 3.97
CA VAL A 169 13.73 5.40 4.99
C VAL A 169 14.24 5.88 6.34
N SER A 170 15.43 5.42 6.74
CA SER A 170 16.06 5.79 8.01
C SER A 170 16.41 7.27 8.07
N ALA A 171 16.99 7.82 7.00
CA ALA A 171 17.38 9.23 6.94
C ALA A 171 16.18 10.19 6.74
N ASN A 172 15.03 9.69 6.27
CA ASN A 172 13.86 10.50 5.95
C ASN A 172 12.58 9.83 6.48
N PRO A 173 12.29 9.96 7.79
CA PRO A 173 11.09 9.36 8.39
C PRO A 173 9.81 9.94 7.77
N GLY A 174 9.77 11.25 7.51
CA GLY A 174 8.61 11.91 6.88
C GLY A 174 8.43 11.57 5.40
N PHE A 175 7.21 11.22 5.00
CA PHE A 175 6.90 10.76 3.64
C PHE A 175 7.27 11.76 2.53
N ARG A 176 7.06 13.06 2.75
CA ARG A 176 7.40 14.09 1.75
C ARG A 176 8.90 14.17 1.49
N ALA A 177 9.71 14.19 2.56
CA ALA A 177 11.16 14.20 2.44
C ALA A 177 11.67 12.91 1.78
N ARG A 178 11.06 11.77 2.12
CA ARG A 178 11.35 10.47 1.50
C ARG A 178 11.15 10.48 -0.01
N ARG A 179 10.02 10.99 -0.52
CA ARG A 179 9.76 11.10 -1.97
C ARG A 179 10.84 11.91 -2.71
N ALA A 180 11.31 13.00 -2.09
CA ALA A 180 12.39 13.80 -2.67
C ALA A 180 13.73 13.03 -2.69
N ALA A 181 14.03 12.27 -1.64
CA ALA A 181 15.21 11.41 -1.58
C ALA A 181 15.16 10.26 -2.60
N GLU A 182 14.01 9.58 -2.72
CA GLU A 182 13.76 8.55 -3.74
C GLU A 182 13.99 9.11 -5.15
N THR A 183 13.42 10.28 -5.47
CA THR A 183 13.59 10.91 -6.78
C THR A 183 15.06 11.21 -7.08
N ARG A 184 15.85 11.63 -6.08
CA ARG A 184 17.29 11.88 -6.25
C ARG A 184 18.10 10.60 -6.50
N ARG A 185 17.72 9.48 -5.88
CA ARG A 185 18.45 8.20 -6.01
C ARG A 185 18.00 7.39 -7.24
N TYR A 186 16.70 7.36 -7.51
CA TYR A 186 16.06 6.46 -8.47
C TYR A 186 15.54 7.18 -9.72
N GLY A 187 15.55 8.51 -9.75
CA GLY A 187 14.93 9.31 -10.82
C GLY A 187 13.39 9.36 -10.76
N ILE A 188 12.76 8.59 -9.87
CA ILE A 188 11.32 8.50 -9.65
C ILE A 188 11.03 8.24 -8.17
N ASN A 189 9.92 8.76 -7.66
CA ASN A 189 9.43 8.42 -6.31
C ASN A 189 8.46 7.23 -6.32
N SER A 190 8.30 6.60 -5.17
CA SER A 190 7.46 5.42 -4.93
C SER A 190 6.00 5.61 -5.38
N LEU A 191 5.41 6.78 -5.15
CA LEU A 191 4.02 7.04 -5.54
C LEU A 191 3.88 7.19 -7.05
N ARG A 192 4.83 7.87 -7.70
CA ARG A 192 4.84 7.98 -9.16
C ARG A 192 5.11 6.63 -9.82
N LEU A 193 6.01 5.82 -9.26
CA LEU A 193 6.24 4.45 -9.71
C LEU A 193 4.96 3.61 -9.62
N THR A 194 4.23 3.72 -8.50
CA THR A 194 2.92 3.08 -8.34
C THR A 194 1.95 3.54 -9.42
N ALA A 195 1.83 4.84 -9.68
CA ALA A 195 0.95 5.36 -10.72
C ALA A 195 1.27 4.78 -12.10
N VAL A 196 2.57 4.68 -12.46
CA VAL A 196 3.00 4.06 -13.72
C VAL A 196 2.60 2.59 -13.77
N ALA A 197 2.78 1.84 -12.68
CA ALA A 197 2.38 0.44 -12.58
C ALA A 197 0.88 0.26 -12.85
N LEU A 198 0.04 1.02 -12.13
CA LEU A 198 -1.41 0.94 -12.25
C LEU A 198 -1.89 1.30 -13.66
N GLU A 199 -1.27 2.29 -14.32
CA GLU A 199 -1.61 2.65 -15.69
C GLU A 199 -1.27 1.56 -16.70
N GLN A 200 -0.09 0.95 -16.58
CA GLN A 200 0.29 -0.17 -17.44
C GLN A 200 -0.67 -1.36 -17.27
N TRP A 201 -1.10 -1.62 -16.05
CA TRP A 201 -2.06 -2.68 -15.73
C TRP A 201 -3.51 -2.31 -16.07
N GLY A 202 -3.75 -1.11 -16.60
CA GLY A 202 -5.05 -0.71 -17.14
C GLY A 202 -6.05 -0.28 -16.08
N PHE A 203 -5.59 0.25 -14.95
CA PHE A 203 -6.46 0.82 -13.92
C PHE A 203 -7.05 2.16 -14.39
N PRO A 204 -8.23 2.56 -13.88
CA PRO A 204 -8.83 3.84 -14.20
C PRO A 204 -8.06 5.02 -13.59
N ALA A 205 -8.17 6.19 -14.24
CA ALA A 205 -7.52 7.42 -13.80
C ALA A 205 -7.91 7.84 -12.37
N VAL A 206 -9.10 7.49 -11.89
CA VAL A 206 -9.53 7.77 -10.50
C VAL A 206 -8.58 7.18 -9.46
N LEU A 207 -7.87 6.09 -9.77
CA LEU A 207 -6.85 5.51 -8.89
C LEU A 207 -5.42 5.98 -9.18
N THR A 208 -5.16 6.57 -10.36
CA THR A 208 -3.80 6.96 -10.75
C THR A 208 -3.56 8.46 -10.56
N THR A 209 -4.56 9.30 -10.81
CA THR A 209 -4.48 10.76 -10.63
C THR A 209 -4.07 11.16 -9.21
N PRO A 210 -4.64 10.61 -8.11
CA PRO A 210 -4.24 11.02 -6.76
C PRO A 210 -2.76 10.75 -6.44
N LEU A 211 -2.19 9.69 -7.01
CA LEU A 211 -0.78 9.34 -6.88
C LEU A 211 0.11 10.32 -7.65
N LYS A 212 -0.35 10.77 -8.82
CA LYS A 212 0.37 11.70 -9.69
C LYS A 212 0.37 13.13 -9.14
N GLU A 213 -0.76 13.55 -8.57
CA GLU A 213 -1.00 14.91 -8.09
C GLU A 213 -0.69 15.09 -6.59
N ILE A 214 -0.05 14.10 -5.96
CA ILE A 214 0.21 14.09 -4.52
C ILE A 214 1.01 15.30 -4.04
N ASP A 215 1.94 15.81 -4.85
CA ASP A 215 2.79 16.95 -4.55
C ASP A 215 2.21 18.31 -5.02
N ASP A 216 1.04 18.30 -5.69
CA ASP A 216 0.31 19.53 -6.04
C ASP A 216 -0.70 19.87 -4.93
N TYR A 217 -0.36 20.88 -4.14
CA TYR A 217 -1.17 21.39 -3.03
C TYR A 217 -2.22 22.43 -3.47
N GLN A 218 -2.32 22.73 -4.76
CA GLN A 218 -3.34 23.62 -5.32
C GLN A 218 -4.56 22.86 -5.83
N THR A 219 -4.43 21.57 -6.11
CA THR A 219 -5.51 20.75 -6.66
C THR A 219 -6.11 19.83 -5.60
N PRO A 220 -7.42 19.53 -5.65
CA PRO A 220 -8.04 18.57 -4.75
C PRO A 220 -7.72 17.10 -5.12
N ASP A 221 -7.15 16.82 -6.29
CA ASP A 221 -7.03 15.47 -6.84
C ASP A 221 -6.13 14.55 -5.99
N GLY A 222 -5.11 15.09 -5.32
CA GLY A 222 -4.28 14.37 -4.35
C GLY A 222 -4.69 14.56 -2.88
N ALA A 223 -5.75 15.32 -2.60
CA ALA A 223 -6.06 15.81 -1.25
C ALA A 223 -6.44 14.70 -0.27
N LEU A 224 -7.25 13.74 -0.70
CA LEU A 224 -7.62 12.58 0.11
C LEU A 224 -6.37 11.79 0.49
N LEU A 225 -5.52 11.47 -0.50
CA LEU A 225 -4.34 10.66 -0.26
C LEU A 225 -3.30 11.40 0.60
N ARG A 226 -3.13 12.72 0.41
CA ARG A 226 -2.30 13.55 1.32
C ARG A 226 -2.81 13.51 2.76
N ALA A 227 -4.11 13.63 2.97
CA ALA A 227 -4.71 13.54 4.30
C ALA A 227 -4.51 12.14 4.91
N ALA A 228 -4.63 11.08 4.12
CA ALA A 228 -4.37 9.73 4.60
C ALA A 228 -2.90 9.50 4.94
N PHE A 229 -1.96 10.10 4.20
CA PHE A 229 -0.53 10.10 4.56
C PHE A 229 -0.25 10.87 5.86
N GLU A 230 -0.95 11.96 6.11
CA GLU A 230 -0.87 12.71 7.37
C GLU A 230 -1.38 11.87 8.54
N VAL A 231 -2.52 11.20 8.38
CA VAL A 231 -3.05 10.26 9.37
C VAL A 231 -2.05 9.15 9.67
N ALA A 232 -1.47 8.52 8.63
CA ALA A 232 -0.45 7.51 8.82
C ALA A 232 0.79 8.07 9.54
N ALA A 233 1.28 9.25 9.15
CA ALA A 233 2.46 9.86 9.75
C ALA A 233 2.27 10.13 11.25
N ARG A 234 1.12 10.69 11.64
CA ARG A 234 0.77 10.94 13.04
C ARG A 234 0.64 9.67 13.88
N LEU A 235 0.36 8.52 13.25
CA LEU A 235 0.19 7.24 13.95
C LEU A 235 1.47 6.39 13.98
N THR A 236 2.37 6.53 13.00
CA THR A 236 3.49 5.60 12.80
C THR A 236 4.87 6.24 12.90
N ILE A 237 4.97 7.57 12.97
CA ILE A 237 6.26 8.28 13.07
C ILE A 237 6.36 8.93 14.45
N GLU A 238 7.41 8.58 15.20
CA GLU A 238 7.72 9.19 16.49
C GLU A 238 8.17 10.65 16.30
N ASP A 239 7.79 11.52 17.25
CA ASP A 239 8.09 12.97 17.21
C ASP A 239 7.69 13.67 15.90
N TYR A 240 6.63 13.20 15.25
CA TYR A 240 6.16 13.75 13.99
C TYR A 240 5.59 15.18 14.16
N GLU A 241 6.19 16.15 13.46
CA GLU A 241 5.64 17.49 13.32
C GLU A 241 4.47 17.48 12.31
N ALA A 242 3.26 17.57 12.84
CA ALA A 242 2.04 17.53 12.04
C ALA A 242 1.98 18.68 11.02
N VAL A 243 1.59 18.35 9.79
CA VAL A 243 1.32 19.36 8.76
C VAL A 243 -0.16 19.74 8.84
N PRO A 244 -0.51 21.05 8.83
CA PRO A 244 -1.90 21.47 8.91
C PRO A 244 -2.76 20.81 7.84
N ILE A 245 -3.78 20.05 8.26
CA ILE A 245 -4.63 19.28 7.34
C ILE A 245 -5.38 20.18 6.37
N THR A 246 -5.73 21.39 6.81
CA THR A 246 -6.37 22.42 5.97
C THR A 246 -5.52 22.73 4.75
N ARG A 247 -4.19 22.75 4.89
CA ARG A 247 -3.24 22.94 3.78
C ARG A 247 -3.18 21.70 2.89
N LEU A 248 -3.12 20.51 3.49
CA LEU A 248 -3.04 19.24 2.74
C LEU A 248 -4.29 18.98 1.88
N THR A 249 -5.43 19.47 2.34
CA THR A 249 -6.74 19.18 1.76
C THR A 249 -7.37 20.34 1.00
N VAL A 250 -6.61 21.41 0.75
CA VAL A 250 -7.11 22.61 0.06
C VAL A 250 -8.37 23.18 0.75
N GLY A 251 -8.35 23.18 2.08
CA GLY A 251 -9.43 23.68 2.94
C GLY A 251 -10.63 22.75 3.11
N ARG A 252 -10.62 21.53 2.55
CA ARG A 252 -11.75 20.60 2.70
C ARG A 252 -11.91 20.02 4.10
N LEU A 253 -10.83 19.83 4.85
CA LEU A 253 -10.84 19.33 6.22
C LEU A 253 -10.27 20.34 7.20
N ARG A 254 -10.73 20.28 8.45
CA ARG A 254 -10.18 20.97 9.62
C ARG A 254 -9.52 19.96 10.55
N GLU A 255 -8.68 20.42 11.48
CA GLU A 255 -7.99 19.52 12.43
C GLU A 255 -8.98 18.72 13.29
N ASP A 256 -10.11 19.32 13.68
CA ASP A 256 -11.16 18.63 14.44
C ASP A 256 -11.78 17.45 13.67
N ASP A 257 -11.74 17.49 12.34
CA ASP A 257 -12.23 16.39 11.49
C ASP A 257 -11.32 15.16 11.56
N LEU A 258 -10.05 15.32 11.97
CA LEU A 258 -9.07 14.22 11.99
C LEU A 258 -9.14 13.38 13.25
N VAL A 259 -9.55 13.96 14.38
CA VAL A 259 -9.62 13.26 15.67
C VAL A 259 -10.38 11.93 15.57
N PRO A 260 -11.65 11.89 15.08
CA PRO A 260 -12.37 10.63 14.97
C PRO A 260 -11.75 9.66 13.96
N ILE A 261 -11.04 10.16 12.94
CA ILE A 261 -10.37 9.33 11.94
C ILE A 261 -9.13 8.66 12.54
N LEU A 262 -8.34 9.39 13.33
CA LEU A 262 -7.16 8.86 14.02
C LEU A 262 -7.53 7.76 15.00
N ASP A 263 -8.61 7.95 15.77
CA ASP A 263 -9.10 6.96 16.73
C ASP A 263 -9.59 5.69 16.03
N LEU A 264 -10.37 5.86 14.95
CA LEU A 264 -10.87 4.75 14.14
C LEU A 264 -9.71 3.93 13.54
N VAL A 265 -8.76 4.61 12.88
CA VAL A 265 -7.64 3.93 12.22
C VAL A 265 -6.76 3.21 13.24
N ARG A 266 -6.53 3.81 14.42
CA ARG A 266 -5.77 3.17 15.50
C ARG A 266 -6.44 1.88 15.98
N SER A 267 -7.76 1.91 16.18
CA SER A 267 -8.53 0.74 16.62
C SER A 267 -8.50 -0.37 15.56
N GLU A 268 -8.90 -0.04 14.32
CA GLU A 268 -9.03 -1.04 13.26
C GLU A 268 -7.67 -1.60 12.82
N ALA A 269 -6.60 -0.81 12.84
CA ALA A 269 -5.26 -1.31 12.54
C ALA A 269 -4.79 -2.32 13.59
N ALA A 270 -5.09 -2.08 14.88
CA ALA A 270 -4.79 -3.03 15.94
C ALA A 270 -5.57 -4.34 15.77
N ASP A 271 -6.86 -4.25 15.40
CA ASP A 271 -7.70 -5.43 15.15
C ASP A 271 -7.20 -6.24 13.95
N LEU A 272 -6.84 -5.57 12.84
CA LEU A 272 -6.28 -6.23 11.66
C LEU A 272 -4.97 -6.93 11.98
N LYS A 273 -4.08 -6.28 12.76
CA LYS A 273 -2.81 -6.86 13.18
C LYS A 273 -3.01 -8.10 14.05
N ARG A 274 -3.94 -8.08 15.01
CA ARG A 274 -4.28 -9.27 15.82
C ARG A 274 -4.82 -10.41 14.96
N ALA A 275 -5.73 -10.10 14.04
CA ALA A 275 -6.30 -11.09 13.13
C ALA A 275 -5.24 -11.72 12.21
N MET A 276 -4.28 -10.94 11.71
CA MET A 276 -3.16 -11.45 10.90
C MET A 276 -2.19 -12.33 11.70
N LEU A 277 -1.99 -12.04 12.99
CA LEU A 277 -1.13 -12.82 13.89
C LEU A 277 -1.81 -14.05 14.48
N GLY A 278 -3.08 -14.31 14.15
CA GLY A 278 -3.85 -15.43 14.70
C GLY A 278 -4.12 -15.30 16.21
N GLN A 279 -4.06 -14.09 16.76
CA GLN A 279 -4.40 -13.83 18.15
C GLN A 279 -5.90 -13.49 18.22
N PRO A 280 -6.71 -14.20 19.03
CA PRO A 280 -8.11 -13.86 19.19
C PRO A 280 -8.25 -12.43 19.71
N ALA A 281 -9.30 -11.72 19.28
CA ALA A 281 -9.71 -10.49 19.95
C ALA A 281 -10.03 -10.84 21.40
N ASP A 282 -9.67 -9.97 22.35
CA ASP A 282 -10.06 -10.14 23.76
C ASP A 282 -11.58 -10.32 23.82
N ASP A 283 -12.01 -11.57 23.98
CA ASP A 283 -13.38 -11.90 24.34
C ASP A 283 -13.44 -11.81 25.86
N PRO A 284 -14.07 -10.77 26.43
CA PRO A 284 -14.18 -10.63 27.87
C PRO A 284 -14.97 -11.78 28.54
N ASP A 285 -15.63 -12.64 27.74
CA ASP A 285 -16.37 -13.82 28.20
C ASP A 285 -15.65 -15.16 27.91
N ALA A 286 -14.44 -15.17 27.33
CA ALA A 286 -13.71 -16.42 27.06
C ALA A 286 -13.14 -17.02 28.36
N ASN A 287 -13.66 -18.18 28.74
CA ASN A 287 -13.21 -18.94 29.91
C ASN A 287 -11.83 -19.58 29.62
N PRO A 288 -10.80 -19.33 30.45
CA PRO A 288 -9.44 -19.86 30.23
C PRO A 288 -9.31 -21.40 30.25
N GLU A 289 -10.39 -22.14 30.52
CA GLU A 289 -10.39 -23.61 30.48
C GLU A 289 -10.64 -24.21 29.07
N ASP A 290 -11.00 -23.40 28.07
CA ASP A 290 -11.30 -23.88 26.71
C ASP A 290 -10.06 -24.14 25.83
N TRP A 291 -8.85 -23.89 26.35
CA TRP A 291 -7.59 -24.13 25.64
C TRP A 291 -6.78 -25.25 26.29
N VAL A 292 -7.22 -26.49 26.10
CA VAL A 292 -6.38 -27.69 26.30
C VAL A 292 -6.17 -28.35 24.94
N PHE A 293 -4.94 -28.25 24.42
CA PHE A 293 -4.39 -29.13 23.39
C PHE A 293 -3.41 -30.12 24.02
#